data_AF-A0A1V5WVE5-F1
#
_entry.id   AF-A0A1V5WVE5-F1
#
_cell.length_a   1.000
_cell.length_b   1.000
_cell.length_c   1.000
_cell.angle_alpha   90.00
_cell.angle_beta   90.00
_cell.angle_gamma   90.00
#
_symmetry.space_group_name_H-M   'P 1'
#
loop_
_entity.id
_entity.type
_entity.pdbx_description
1 polymer ?
#
loop_
_entity_poly.entity_id
_entity_poly.type
_entity_poly.pdbx_seq_one_letter_code
_entity_poly.pdbx_strand_id
1 'polypeptide(L)'
;MPYEIDGVIGVRKKLTIEAGTTLQFQHGSGIKIEDFDSALVAMGTSTQPIIFTGVEETPGFWNGLYFLNTNETGSTTARSRLHHTVVEFGGGELHLDSNAEEFRGNIMLDGSGYNIAVEVQDSIIRKSSGYGIWLDCLAHLTNTNNTFAENPSGDIGQEKDCN
;
A
#
# COMPACT_ATOMS: atom_id res chain seq x y z
N MET A 1 18.72 -8.35 9.71
CA MET A 1 17.65 -9.32 10.00
C MET A 1 16.32 -8.64 9.68
N PRO A 2 15.37 -9.31 9.04
CA PRO A 2 14.05 -8.75 8.77
C PRO A 2 13.27 -8.52 10.06
N TYR A 3 12.32 -7.58 10.03
CA TYR A 3 11.29 -7.45 11.06
C TYR A 3 10.09 -8.29 10.65
N GLU A 4 9.76 -9.28 11.47
CA GLU A 4 8.57 -10.08 11.26
C GLU A 4 7.36 -9.42 11.93
N ILE A 5 6.27 -9.28 11.18
CA ILE A 5 5.04 -8.64 11.62
C ILE A 5 3.94 -9.70 11.66
N ASP A 6 3.41 -9.93 12.87
CA ASP A 6 2.27 -10.79 13.14
C ASP A 6 1.09 -9.94 13.62
N GLY A 7 0.13 -9.70 12.73
CA GLY A 7 -1.01 -8.84 12.92
C GLY A 7 -1.01 -7.56 12.07
N VAL A 8 -2.02 -6.73 12.29
CA VAL A 8 -2.20 -5.46 11.56
C VAL A 8 -1.64 -4.30 12.38
N ILE A 9 -0.66 -3.59 11.83
CA ILE A 9 -0.14 -2.36 12.43
C ILE A 9 -1.07 -1.21 12.07
N GLY A 10 -1.75 -0.64 13.07
CA GLY A 10 -2.54 0.59 12.92
C GLY A 10 -1.70 1.85 13.13
N VAL A 11 -1.57 2.66 12.09
CA VAL A 11 -0.82 3.92 12.07
C VAL A 11 -1.80 5.09 12.04
N ARG A 12 -1.92 5.81 13.18
CA ARG A 12 -2.83 6.98 13.35
C ARG A 12 -2.14 8.34 13.40
N LYS A 13 -0.83 8.33 13.14
CA LYS A 13 0.03 9.52 13.02
C LYS A 13 1.04 9.22 11.92
N LYS A 14 2.30 9.55 12.11
CA LYS A 14 3.38 9.25 11.17
C LYS A 14 4.15 8.01 11.61
N LEU A 15 4.26 7.03 10.72
CA LEU A 15 5.25 5.96 10.78
C LEU A 15 6.37 6.27 9.78
N THR A 16 7.61 6.21 10.24
CA THR A 16 8.80 6.33 9.38
C THR A 16 9.56 5.02 9.39
N ILE A 17 9.90 4.53 8.20
CA ILE A 17 10.69 3.31 8.01
C ILE A 17 12.02 3.70 7.37
N GLU A 18 13.11 3.30 8.02
CA GLU A 18 14.47 3.62 7.59
C GLU A 18 14.88 2.80 6.35
N ALA A 19 15.74 3.37 5.51
CA ALA A 19 16.25 2.70 4.32
C ALA A 19 16.93 1.36 4.64
N GLY A 20 16.81 0.39 3.73
CA GLY A 20 17.35 -0.97 3.91
C GLY A 20 16.55 -1.86 4.86
N THR A 21 15.41 -1.40 5.38
CA THR A 21 14.54 -2.21 6.22
C THR A 21 13.77 -3.24 5.39
N THR A 22 13.72 -4.49 5.87
CA THR A 22 12.83 -5.53 5.35
C THR A 22 11.78 -5.86 6.39
N LEU A 23 10.50 -5.74 6.02
CA LEU A 23 9.34 -6.16 6.80
C LEU A 23 8.75 -7.41 6.15
N GLN A 24 8.65 -8.49 6.92
CA GLN A 24 8.03 -9.74 6.51
C GLN A 24 6.72 -9.94 7.27
N PHE A 25 5.62 -10.07 6.56
CA PHE A 25 4.28 -10.17 7.13
C PHE A 25 3.84 -11.62 7.20
N GLN A 26 3.30 -12.03 8.36
CA GLN A 26 2.57 -13.28 8.53
C GLN A 26 1.27 -13.27 7.73
N HIS A 27 0.66 -14.44 7.58
CA HIS A 27 -0.60 -14.58 6.85
C HIS A 27 -1.68 -13.64 7.43
N GLY A 28 -2.35 -12.87 6.59
CA GLY A 28 -3.38 -11.92 7.03
C GLY A 28 -2.86 -10.70 7.83
N SER A 29 -1.54 -10.48 7.87
CA SER A 29 -0.92 -9.31 8.52
C SER A 29 -0.79 -8.14 7.55
N GLY A 30 -0.59 -6.92 8.05
CA GLY A 30 -0.42 -5.77 7.16
C GLY A 30 -0.22 -4.45 7.90
N ILE A 31 -0.24 -3.34 7.16
CA ILE A 31 -0.19 -2.00 7.74
C ILE A 31 -1.43 -1.23 7.30
N LYS A 32 -2.17 -0.73 8.28
CA LYS A 32 -3.30 0.17 8.08
C LYS A 32 -2.92 1.58 8.52
N ILE A 33 -2.90 2.51 7.59
CA ILE A 33 -2.68 3.94 7.82
C ILE A 33 -4.06 4.59 7.82
N GLU A 34 -4.50 5.09 8.97
CA GLU A 34 -5.86 5.60 9.14
C GLU A 34 -5.90 6.88 9.98
N ASP A 35 -7.02 7.58 9.91
CA ASP A 35 -7.26 8.93 10.43
C ASP A 35 -6.59 10.04 9.58
N PHE A 36 -7.21 11.21 9.57
CA PHE A 36 -6.68 12.37 8.87
C PHE A 36 -5.26 12.70 9.36
N ASP A 37 -4.41 13.09 8.42
CA ASP A 37 -3.03 13.49 8.65
C ASP A 37 -2.08 12.37 9.09
N SER A 38 -2.56 11.12 9.14
CA SER A 38 -1.68 9.95 9.26
C SER A 38 -0.84 9.75 7.99
N ALA A 39 0.32 9.12 8.15
CA ALA A 39 1.29 8.97 7.07
C ALA A 39 2.21 7.78 7.26
N LEU A 40 2.53 7.11 6.15
CA LEU A 40 3.67 6.20 6.06
C LEU A 40 4.78 6.85 5.22
N VAL A 41 5.94 7.06 5.83
CA VAL A 41 7.12 7.60 5.16
C VAL A 41 8.19 6.51 5.08
N ALA A 42 8.31 5.89 3.91
CA ALA A 42 9.32 4.88 3.61
C ALA A 42 10.21 5.40 2.47
N MET A 43 11.37 5.95 2.84
CA MET A 43 12.31 6.59 1.93
C MET A 43 13.57 5.74 1.82
N GLY A 44 13.51 4.69 1.01
CA GLY A 44 14.67 3.88 0.67
C GLY A 44 15.63 4.61 -0.27
N THR A 45 16.67 3.91 -0.68
CA THR A 45 17.59 4.35 -1.75
C THR A 45 17.81 3.24 -2.76
N SER A 46 18.39 3.55 -3.93
CA SER A 46 18.69 2.56 -4.95
C SER A 46 19.61 1.42 -4.49
N THR A 47 20.45 1.66 -3.48
CA THR A 47 21.34 0.65 -2.90
C THR A 47 20.80 0.03 -1.61
N GLN A 48 19.79 0.66 -0.99
CA GLN A 48 19.17 0.21 0.25
C GLN A 48 17.64 0.39 0.15
N PRO A 49 16.96 -0.41 -0.69
CA PRO A 49 15.52 -0.32 -0.80
C PRO A 49 14.84 -0.79 0.49
N ILE A 50 13.62 -0.32 0.73
CA ILE A 50 12.76 -0.84 1.80
C ILE A 50 11.87 -1.94 1.20
N ILE A 51 11.80 -3.10 1.84
CA ILE A 51 11.07 -4.27 1.32
C ILE A 51 9.88 -4.57 2.23
N PHE A 52 8.70 -4.65 1.64
CA PHE A 52 7.45 -5.13 2.26
C PHE A 52 7.05 -6.42 1.55
N THR A 53 7.08 -7.55 2.25
CA THR A 53 6.89 -8.88 1.66
C THR A 53 6.24 -9.85 2.64
N GLY A 54 5.71 -10.99 2.17
CA GLY A 54 5.24 -12.06 3.04
C GLY A 54 6.41 -12.87 3.64
N VAL A 55 6.17 -13.58 4.75
CA VAL A 55 7.09 -14.66 5.16
C VAL A 55 7.06 -15.84 4.19
N GLU A 56 5.96 -15.97 3.43
CA GLU A 56 5.84 -16.84 2.26
C GLU A 56 5.66 -16.02 0.98
N GLU A 57 6.31 -16.48 -0.10
CA GLU A 57 6.28 -15.85 -1.43
C GLU A 57 5.01 -16.23 -2.22
N THR A 58 3.85 -16.11 -1.58
CA THR A 58 2.54 -16.42 -2.17
C THR A 58 1.77 -15.12 -2.41
N PRO A 59 1.33 -14.80 -3.63
CA PRO A 59 0.49 -13.63 -3.88
C PRO A 59 -0.76 -13.61 -2.98
N GLY A 60 -1.01 -12.49 -2.30
CA GLY A 60 -2.11 -12.36 -1.33
C GLY A 60 -1.87 -12.99 0.03
N PHE A 61 -0.65 -13.44 0.34
CA PHE A 61 -0.34 -14.04 1.63
C PHE A 61 -0.58 -13.07 2.79
N TRP A 62 -0.18 -11.81 2.60
CA TRP A 62 -0.42 -10.75 3.55
C TRP A 62 -1.33 -9.68 2.95
N ASN A 63 -1.90 -8.87 3.81
CA ASN A 63 -3.01 -8.00 3.49
C ASN A 63 -2.64 -6.74 2.69
N GLY A 64 -1.35 -6.40 2.61
CA GLY A 64 -0.88 -5.21 1.91
C GLY A 64 -0.79 -3.95 2.78
N LEU A 65 -0.51 -2.83 2.12
CA LEU A 65 -0.51 -1.49 2.69
C LEU A 65 -1.86 -0.83 2.41
N TYR A 66 -2.62 -0.54 3.45
CA TYR A 66 -3.95 0.03 3.33
C TYR A 66 -3.97 1.44 3.91
N PHE A 67 -4.25 2.41 3.07
CA PHE A 67 -4.42 3.80 3.43
C PHE A 67 -5.92 4.09 3.45
N LEU A 68 -6.42 4.58 4.58
CA LEU A 68 -7.84 4.86 4.80
C LEU A 68 -8.01 6.29 5.31
N ASN A 69 -8.68 7.15 4.53
CA ASN A 69 -9.10 8.48 4.96
C ASN A 69 -7.94 9.36 5.50
N THR A 70 -6.77 9.34 4.87
CA THR A 70 -5.57 10.01 5.38
C THR A 70 -5.52 11.52 5.07
N ASN A 71 -6.42 12.01 4.23
CA ASN A 71 -6.52 13.41 3.87
C ASN A 71 -7.90 13.98 4.19
N GLU A 72 -7.91 15.21 4.72
CA GLU A 72 -9.14 15.97 4.87
C GLU A 72 -9.78 16.26 3.50
N THR A 73 -11.09 16.49 3.49
CA THR A 73 -11.84 16.82 2.28
C THR A 73 -11.22 18.01 1.54
N GLY A 74 -10.97 17.84 0.23
CA GLY A 74 -10.36 18.83 -0.64
C GLY A 74 -8.83 18.86 -0.60
N SER A 75 -8.18 18.10 0.28
CA SER A 75 -6.72 18.00 0.33
C SER A 75 -6.20 16.84 -0.51
N THR A 76 -5.36 17.17 -1.49
CA THR A 76 -4.65 16.18 -2.33
C THR A 76 -3.16 16.10 -2.01
N THR A 77 -2.74 16.63 -0.85
CA THR A 77 -1.33 16.64 -0.45
C THR A 77 -0.88 15.26 -0.01
N ALA A 78 0.03 14.65 -0.76
CA ALA A 78 0.62 13.37 -0.36
C ALA A 78 1.54 13.54 0.85
N ARG A 79 1.13 12.97 1.99
CA ARG A 79 1.94 12.87 3.22
C ARG A 79 2.63 11.52 3.34
N SER A 80 2.02 10.49 2.77
CA SER A 80 2.59 9.16 2.65
C SER A 80 3.48 9.09 1.40
N ARG A 81 4.67 8.53 1.57
CA ARG A 81 5.70 8.43 0.54
C ARG A 81 6.35 7.05 0.56
N LEU A 82 6.37 6.40 -0.59
CA LEU A 82 7.02 5.12 -0.84
C LEU A 82 8.07 5.32 -1.93
N HIS A 83 9.33 5.56 -1.55
CA HIS A 83 10.43 5.81 -2.49
C HIS A 83 11.46 4.69 -2.38
N HIS A 84 11.92 4.16 -3.51
CA HIS A 84 12.84 3.01 -3.55
C HIS A 84 12.35 1.86 -2.65
N THR A 85 11.08 1.51 -2.82
CA THR A 85 10.46 0.41 -2.08
C THR A 85 10.25 -0.79 -3.00
N VAL A 86 10.17 -1.97 -2.40
CA VAL A 86 9.64 -3.18 -3.04
C VAL A 86 8.41 -3.59 -2.23
N VAL A 87 7.24 -3.65 -2.87
CA VAL A 87 6.01 -4.16 -2.26
C VAL A 87 5.57 -5.37 -3.07
N GLU A 88 5.53 -6.54 -2.43
CA GLU A 88 5.26 -7.81 -3.10
C GLU A 88 4.51 -8.82 -2.24
N PHE A 89 3.84 -9.77 -2.91
CA PHE A 89 3.08 -10.87 -2.31
C PHE A 89 1.90 -10.44 -1.41
N GLY A 90 1.49 -9.18 -1.49
CA GLY A 90 0.34 -8.61 -0.79
C GLY A 90 -0.96 -8.75 -1.57
N GLY A 91 -2.00 -8.07 -1.08
CA GLY A 91 -3.37 -8.17 -1.61
C GLY A 91 -4.22 -9.25 -0.96
N GLY A 92 -3.97 -9.57 0.31
CA GLY A 92 -4.86 -10.40 1.12
C GLY A 92 -6.18 -9.71 1.47
N GLU A 93 -6.74 -10.03 2.63
CA GLU A 93 -8.05 -9.57 3.09
C GLU A 93 -7.93 -8.50 4.19
N LEU A 94 -7.76 -7.21 3.82
CA LEU A 94 -7.85 -6.09 4.78
C LEU A 94 -9.10 -5.21 4.65
N HIS A 95 -10.01 -5.50 3.72
CA HIS A 95 -11.24 -4.73 3.57
C HIS A 95 -12.27 -5.23 4.57
N LEU A 96 -12.60 -4.39 5.54
CA LEU A 96 -13.55 -4.73 6.59
C LEU A 96 -15.00 -4.82 6.08
N ASP A 97 -15.27 -4.56 4.79
CA ASP A 97 -16.63 -4.40 4.27
C ASP A 97 -16.94 -5.02 2.91
N SER A 98 -16.01 -5.64 2.18
CA SER A 98 -16.38 -6.34 0.94
C SER A 98 -15.53 -7.56 0.61
N ASN A 99 -16.21 -8.68 0.37
CA ASN A 99 -15.67 -9.90 -0.26
C ASN A 99 -15.35 -9.69 -1.76
N ALA A 100 -15.15 -8.45 -2.20
CA ALA A 100 -14.91 -8.15 -3.60
C ALA A 100 -13.43 -8.35 -3.90
N GLU A 101 -13.10 -9.55 -4.41
CA GLU A 101 -11.78 -9.87 -4.95
C GLU A 101 -11.30 -8.85 -6.00
N GLU A 102 -12.24 -8.07 -6.55
CA GLU A 102 -12.04 -7.02 -7.55
C GLU A 102 -11.14 -5.87 -7.06
N PHE A 103 -10.96 -5.69 -5.74
CA PHE A 103 -10.25 -4.52 -5.21
C PHE A 103 -8.87 -4.85 -4.63
N ARG A 104 -8.48 -6.13 -4.57
CA ARG A 104 -7.24 -6.55 -3.90
C ARG A 104 -6.00 -5.94 -4.55
N GLY A 105 -5.05 -5.46 -3.74
CA GLY A 105 -3.74 -5.05 -4.22
C GLY A 105 -2.66 -4.97 -3.16
N ASN A 106 -1.40 -4.88 -3.59
CA ASN A 106 -0.27 -4.68 -2.67
C ASN A 106 -0.41 -3.38 -1.86
N ILE A 107 -0.93 -2.33 -2.52
CA ILE A 107 -1.17 -1.01 -1.94
C ILE A 107 -2.60 -0.61 -2.28
N MET A 108 -3.32 -0.09 -1.29
CA MET A 108 -4.72 0.27 -1.44
C MET A 108 -4.98 1.63 -0.84
N LEU A 109 -5.56 2.51 -1.64
CA LEU A 109 -5.99 3.85 -1.23
C LEU A 109 -7.50 3.88 -1.20
N ASP A 110 -8.07 3.90 0.00
CA ASP A 110 -9.49 3.92 0.27
C ASP A 110 -9.85 5.25 0.92
N GLY A 111 -10.58 6.07 0.17
CA GLY A 111 -11.00 7.39 0.60
C GLY A 111 -12.32 7.35 1.36
N SER A 112 -13.19 6.35 1.15
CA SER A 112 -14.50 6.21 1.81
C SER A 112 -15.27 7.55 1.91
N GLY A 113 -15.28 8.33 0.82
CA GLY A 113 -15.88 9.67 0.75
C GLY A 113 -14.97 10.86 1.12
N TYR A 114 -13.71 10.60 1.44
CA TYR A 114 -12.64 11.56 1.71
C TYR A 114 -11.51 11.43 0.70
N ASN A 115 -10.67 12.46 0.62
CA ASN A 115 -9.49 12.37 -0.21
C ASN A 115 -8.43 11.48 0.43
N ILE A 116 -7.58 10.93 -0.41
CA ILE A 116 -6.41 10.18 0.00
C ILE A 116 -5.29 10.40 -1.01
N ALA A 117 -4.09 10.72 -0.55
CA ALA A 117 -2.98 11.04 -1.44
C ALA A 117 -1.69 10.33 -1.01
N VAL A 118 -1.10 9.57 -1.96
CA VAL A 118 0.15 8.83 -1.75
C VAL A 118 1.10 9.08 -2.92
N GLU A 119 2.37 9.25 -2.59
CA GLU A 119 3.46 9.33 -3.56
C GLU A 119 4.21 7.99 -3.59
N VAL A 120 4.35 7.41 -4.79
CA VAL A 120 5.13 6.21 -5.03
C VAL A 120 6.13 6.51 -6.14
N GLN A 121 7.42 6.38 -5.81
CA GLN A 121 8.50 6.74 -6.73
C GLN A 121 9.63 5.71 -6.71
N ASP A 122 10.27 5.46 -7.85
CA ASP A 122 11.48 4.63 -7.97
C ASP A 122 11.33 3.24 -7.33
N SER A 123 10.11 2.70 -7.32
CA SER A 123 9.72 1.51 -6.55
C SER A 123 9.31 0.34 -7.45
N ILE A 124 9.28 -0.86 -6.88
CA ILE A 124 8.84 -2.09 -7.53
C ILE A 124 7.57 -2.58 -6.84
N ILE A 125 6.48 -2.73 -7.59
CA ILE A 125 5.21 -3.23 -7.09
C ILE A 125 4.82 -4.45 -7.91
N ARG A 126 4.92 -5.64 -7.31
CA ARG A 126 4.79 -6.89 -8.06
C ARG A 126 4.14 -8.02 -7.31
N LYS A 127 3.69 -9.05 -8.04
CA LYS A 127 3.22 -10.32 -7.46
C LYS A 127 2.13 -10.14 -6.41
N SER A 128 1.22 -9.20 -6.63
CA SER A 128 0.01 -9.11 -5.81
C SER A 128 -0.98 -10.22 -6.19
N SER A 129 -1.98 -10.45 -5.34
CA SER A 129 -3.12 -11.31 -5.69
C SER A 129 -4.07 -10.68 -6.73
N GLY A 130 -3.97 -9.37 -6.97
CA GLY A 130 -4.88 -8.59 -7.81
C GLY A 130 -4.14 -7.45 -8.52
N TYR A 131 -4.39 -6.22 -8.12
CA TYR A 131 -3.71 -5.03 -8.64
C TYR A 131 -2.37 -4.76 -7.94
N GLY A 132 -1.44 -4.07 -8.60
CA GLY A 132 -0.29 -3.51 -7.90
C GLY A 132 -0.75 -2.45 -6.90
N ILE A 133 -1.55 -1.49 -7.37
CA ILE A 133 -2.18 -0.44 -6.56
C ILE A 133 -3.66 -0.36 -6.89
N TRP A 134 -4.54 -0.35 -5.89
CA TRP A 134 -5.96 -0.05 -6.06
C TRP A 134 -6.30 1.33 -5.51
N LEU A 135 -7.14 2.05 -6.25
CA LEU A 135 -7.54 3.43 -5.99
C LEU A 135 -9.06 3.54 -5.88
N ASP A 136 -9.55 3.99 -4.74
CA ASP A 136 -10.90 4.55 -4.63
C ASP A 136 -11.01 5.85 -5.45
N CYS A 137 -12.23 6.27 -5.75
CA CYS A 137 -12.64 7.44 -6.49
C CYS A 137 -11.93 8.75 -6.13
N LEU A 138 -11.70 8.98 -4.83
CA LEU A 138 -11.08 10.21 -4.33
C LEU A 138 -9.58 10.08 -4.07
N ALA A 139 -8.98 8.98 -4.53
CA ALA A 139 -7.55 8.73 -4.41
C ALA A 139 -6.72 9.50 -5.44
N HIS A 140 -5.61 10.07 -4.95
CA HIS A 140 -4.63 10.81 -5.74
C HIS A 140 -3.28 10.11 -5.61
N LEU A 141 -2.87 9.44 -6.68
CA LEU A 141 -1.59 8.74 -6.72
C LEU A 141 -0.60 9.53 -7.57
N THR A 142 0.54 9.88 -6.98
CA THR A 142 1.73 10.25 -7.76
C THR A 142 2.52 8.98 -8.04
N ASN A 143 2.60 8.58 -9.31
CA ASN A 143 3.26 7.34 -9.76
C ASN A 143 4.40 7.70 -10.73
N THR A 144 5.66 7.66 -10.27
CA THR A 144 6.82 8.09 -11.07
C THR A 144 7.94 7.06 -11.04
N ASN A 145 8.42 6.66 -12.22
CA ASN A 145 9.56 5.74 -12.38
C ASN A 145 9.41 4.42 -11.59
N ASN A 146 8.19 3.91 -11.46
CA ASN A 146 7.93 2.62 -10.82
C ASN A 146 7.94 1.48 -11.85
N THR A 147 8.32 0.29 -11.40
CA THR A 147 8.24 -0.95 -12.17
C THR A 147 7.12 -1.82 -11.60
N PHE A 148 6.24 -2.28 -12.48
CA PHE A 148 5.18 -3.22 -12.12
C PHE A 148 5.38 -4.54 -12.84
N ALA A 149 5.07 -5.65 -12.18
CA ALA A 149 5.18 -6.98 -12.76
C ALA A 149 4.26 -7.98 -12.05
N GLU A 150 3.71 -8.94 -12.79
CA GLU A 150 3.00 -10.08 -12.20
C GLU A 150 1.82 -9.69 -11.27
N ASN A 151 1.12 -8.60 -11.59
CA ASN A 151 -0.11 -8.18 -10.92
C ASN A 151 -1.32 -8.59 -11.78
N PRO A 152 -2.03 -9.69 -11.46
CA PRO A 152 -2.97 -10.35 -12.38
C PRO A 152 -4.16 -9.49 -12.81
N SER A 153 -4.63 -8.56 -11.97
CA SER A 153 -5.73 -7.65 -12.34
C SER A 153 -5.25 -6.39 -13.07
N GLY A 154 -3.94 -6.10 -13.01
CA GLY A 154 -3.29 -4.96 -13.65
C GLY A 154 -2.36 -4.20 -12.70
N ASP A 155 -1.58 -3.27 -13.25
CA ASP A 155 -0.61 -2.50 -12.45
C ASP A 155 -1.31 -1.55 -11.47
N ILE A 156 -2.29 -0.80 -11.96
CA ILE A 156 -3.09 0.14 -11.19
C ILE A 156 -4.55 -0.03 -11.61
N GLY A 157 -5.42 -0.23 -10.63
CA GLY A 157 -6.88 -0.22 -10.80
C GLY A 157 -7.50 0.98 -10.09
N GLN A 158 -8.65 1.43 -10.59
CA GLN A 158 -9.40 2.54 -10.00
C GLN A 158 -10.89 2.25 -10.05
N GLU A 159 -11.60 2.61 -8.98
CA GLU A 159 -13.04 2.55 -8.90
C GLU A 159 -13.70 3.40 -10.00
N LYS A 160 -14.76 2.88 -10.61
CA LYS A 160 -15.40 3.48 -11.79
C LYS A 160 -16.67 4.25 -11.47
N ASP A 161 -17.33 3.93 -10.35
CA ASP A 161 -18.66 4.45 -10.02
C ASP A 161 -18.60 5.54 -8.93
N CYS A 162 -17.91 6.64 -9.24
CA CYS A 162 -17.59 7.73 -8.32
C CYS A 162 -18.69 8.77 -8.10
N ASN A 163 -19.96 8.36 -8.11
CA ASN A 163 -21.12 9.26 -8.08
C ASN A 163 -21.54 9.68 -6.66
#